data_AF-A0A015JV91-F1
#
_entry.id   AF-A0A015JV91-F1
#
_cell.length_a   1.000
_cell.length_b   1.000
_cell.length_c   1.000
_cell.angle_alpha   90.00
_cell.angle_beta   90.00
_cell.angle_gamma   90.00
#
_symmetry.space_group_name_H-M   'P 1'
#
loop_
_entity.id
_entity.type
_entity.pdbx_description
1 polymer ?
#
loop_
_entity_poly.entity_id
_entity_poly.type
_entity_poly.pdbx_seq_one_letter_code
_entity_poly.pdbx_strand_id
1 'polypeptide(L)'
;MELQYKIDKLNKELEESKELNEMLIKINEKFRKENDRLYERIDFYKNLRMSRSMKKSSKPKRKHQRNNDSEDSDDEIINVDVEIDEKDEKDDKDEKDDKDARMEMKTILKTMPAKFDLDYDQTFMSKTNVDIKKQLIPELMKSLKPNFNSTYDKLTKWLMSLHKSRRVRIITRRRENSIVTIVIYTQMGG
;
A
#
# COMPACT_ATOMS: atom_id res chain seq x y z
N MET A 1 -58.90 20.16 2.78
CA MET A 1 -57.71 20.62 2.02
C MET A 1 -56.39 20.25 2.71
N GLU A 2 -56.26 20.41 4.03
CA GLU A 2 -55.00 20.15 4.75
C GLU A 2 -54.54 18.68 4.73
N LEU A 3 -55.47 17.71 4.81
CA LEU A 3 -55.16 16.28 4.74
C LEU A 3 -54.64 15.84 3.37
N GLN A 4 -55.22 16.37 2.29
CA GLN A 4 -54.79 16.06 0.93
C GLN A 4 -53.35 16.52 0.68
N TYR A 5 -53.02 17.75 1.11
CA TYR A 5 -51.66 18.27 1.04
C TYR A 5 -50.65 17.42 1.81
N LYS A 6 -51.01 16.92 3.00
CA LYS A 6 -50.16 16.01 3.79
C LYS A 6 -49.94 14.67 3.07
N ILE A 7 -50.98 14.11 2.46
CA ILE A 7 -50.90 12.87 1.67
C ILE A 7 -49.99 13.07 0.45
N ASP A 8 -50.17 14.15 -0.30
CA ASP A 8 -49.37 14.43 -1.50
C ASP A 8 -47.89 14.64 -1.14
N LYS A 9 -47.61 15.33 -0.03
CA LYS A 9 -46.25 15.52 0.49
C LYS A 9 -45.61 14.20 0.89
N LEU A 10 -46.31 13.35 1.65
CA LEU A 10 -45.80 12.04 2.06
C LEU A 10 -45.56 11.11 0.86
N ASN A 11 -46.43 11.15 -0.15
CA ASN A 11 -46.24 10.37 -1.37
C ASN A 11 -44.99 10.81 -2.14
N LYS A 12 -44.71 12.12 -2.18
CA LYS A 12 -43.49 12.64 -2.79
C LYS A 12 -42.23 12.19 -2.05
N GLU A 13 -42.22 12.31 -0.72
CA GLU A 13 -41.11 11.85 0.12
C GLU A 13 -40.88 10.34 0.00
N LEU A 14 -41.97 9.56 -0.09
CA LEU A 14 -41.92 8.12 -0.31
C LEU A 14 -41.27 7.78 -1.66
N GLU A 15 -41.60 8.51 -2.73
CA GLU A 15 -41.04 8.29 -4.05
C GLU A 15 -39.55 8.64 -4.10
N GLU A 16 -39.16 9.80 -3.54
CA GLU A 16 -37.74 10.18 -3.40
C GLU A 16 -36.96 9.13 -2.60
N SER A 17 -37.56 8.58 -1.54
CA SER A 17 -36.95 7.51 -0.74
C SER A 17 -36.77 6.20 -1.53
N LYS A 18 -37.69 5.86 -2.44
CA LYS A 18 -37.55 4.68 -3.30
C LYS A 18 -36.43 4.85 -4.30
N GLU A 19 -36.36 6.01 -4.95
CA GLU A 19 -35.29 6.34 -5.90
C GLU A 19 -33.92 6.25 -5.23
N LEU A 20 -33.80 6.79 -4.02
CA LEU A 20 -32.56 6.73 -3.24
C LEU A 20 -32.17 5.30 -2.88
N ASN A 21 -33.16 4.48 -2.49
CA ASN A 21 -32.91 3.07 -2.19
C ASN A 21 -32.46 2.29 -3.43
N GLU A 22 -33.06 2.56 -4.59
CA GLU A 22 -32.65 1.96 -5.86
C GLU A 22 -31.21 2.35 -6.24
N MET A 23 -30.85 3.63 -6.04
CA MET A 23 -29.47 4.09 -6.23
C MET A 23 -28.50 3.39 -5.28
N LEU A 24 -28.84 3.22 -4.01
CA LEU A 24 -28.03 2.49 -3.04
C LEU A 24 -27.81 1.03 -3.44
N ILE A 25 -28.85 0.35 -3.95
CA ILE A 25 -28.74 -1.02 -4.46
C ILE A 25 -27.73 -1.10 -5.60
N LYS A 26 -27.81 -0.18 -6.57
CA LYS A 26 -26.86 -0.09 -7.71
C LYS A 26 -25.43 0.16 -7.25
N ILE A 27 -25.24 1.06 -6.28
CA ILE A 27 -23.93 1.37 -5.70
C ILE A 27 -23.37 0.14 -4.98
N ASN A 28 -24.17 -0.52 -4.15
CA ASN A 28 -23.77 -1.73 -3.43
C ASN A 28 -23.40 -2.87 -4.38
N GLU A 29 -24.13 -3.03 -5.48
CA GLU A 29 -23.78 -4.03 -6.51
C GLU A 29 -22.42 -3.73 -7.16
N LYS A 30 -22.12 -2.47 -7.48
CA LYS A 30 -20.80 -2.07 -7.98
C LYS A 30 -19.70 -2.38 -6.96
N PHE A 31 -19.93 -2.07 -5.68
CA PHE A 31 -18.98 -2.41 -4.62
C PHE A 31 -18.77 -3.90 -4.45
N ARG A 32 -19.82 -4.73 -4.60
CA ARG A 32 -19.66 -6.20 -4.61
C ARG A 32 -18.72 -6.66 -5.72
N LYS A 33 -18.99 -6.24 -6.96
CA LYS A 33 -18.15 -6.61 -8.13
C LYS A 33 -16.70 -6.15 -7.99
N GLU A 34 -16.48 -4.93 -7.50
CA GLU A 34 -15.12 -4.43 -7.29
C GLU A 34 -14.40 -5.20 -6.16
N ASN A 35 -15.10 -5.53 -5.08
CA ASN A 35 -14.54 -6.36 -4.01
C ASN A 35 -14.14 -7.75 -4.52
N ASP A 36 -14.98 -8.40 -5.31
CA ASP A 36 -14.68 -9.70 -5.91
C ASP A 36 -13.40 -9.62 -6.76
N ARG A 37 -13.31 -8.62 -7.63
CA ARG A 37 -12.12 -8.34 -8.45
C ARG A 37 -10.86 -8.07 -7.61
N LEU A 38 -11.01 -7.37 -6.48
CA LEU A 38 -9.89 -7.12 -5.57
C LEU A 38 -9.42 -8.41 -4.87
N TYR A 39 -10.34 -9.29 -4.49
CA TYR A 39 -9.99 -10.60 -3.94
C TYR A 39 -9.25 -11.46 -4.95
N GLU A 40 -9.71 -11.53 -6.20
CA GLU A 40 -8.99 -12.21 -7.29
C GLU A 40 -7.57 -11.66 -7.47
N ARG A 41 -7.42 -10.34 -7.44
CA ARG A 41 -6.13 -9.69 -7.60
C ARG A 41 -5.18 -9.96 -6.44
N ILE A 42 -5.71 -9.97 -5.21
CA ILE A 42 -4.94 -10.36 -4.02
C ILE A 42 -4.47 -11.80 -4.14
N ASP A 43 -5.35 -12.71 -4.57
CA ASP A 43 -5.01 -14.12 -4.76
C ASP A 43 -3.92 -14.31 -5.82
N PHE A 44 -4.05 -13.64 -6.97
CA PHE A 44 -3.01 -13.61 -8.01
C PHE A 44 -1.64 -13.20 -7.47
N TYR A 45 -1.56 -12.13 -6.68
CA TYR A 45 -0.29 -11.68 -6.11
C TYR A 45 0.26 -12.62 -5.03
N LYS A 46 -0.60 -13.29 -4.25
CA LYS A 46 -0.17 -14.35 -3.34
C LYS A 46 0.47 -15.49 -4.13
N ASN A 47 -0.17 -15.96 -5.20
CA ASN A 47 0.33 -17.03 -6.04
C ASN A 47 1.66 -16.65 -6.71
N LEU A 48 1.77 -15.43 -7.25
CA LEU A 48 3.03 -14.93 -7.83
C LEU A 48 4.18 -14.86 -6.82
N ARG A 49 3.88 -14.43 -5.58
CA ARG A 49 4.86 -14.39 -4.48
C ARG A 49 5.32 -15.79 -4.09
N MET A 50 4.39 -16.75 -4.01
CA MET A 50 4.71 -18.16 -3.70
C MET A 50 5.58 -18.78 -4.80
N SER A 51 5.27 -18.54 -6.08
CA SER A 51 6.05 -19.03 -7.22
C SER A 51 7.49 -18.47 -7.25
N ARG A 52 7.72 -17.21 -6.84
CA ARG A 52 9.08 -16.67 -6.70
C ARG A 52 9.86 -17.32 -5.56
N SER A 53 9.20 -17.67 -4.46
CA SER A 53 9.87 -18.27 -3.29
C SER A 53 10.36 -19.69 -3.56
N MET A 54 9.75 -20.42 -4.50
CA MET A 54 10.16 -21.79 -4.88
C MET A 54 11.32 -21.84 -5.89
N LYS A 55 11.68 -20.73 -6.56
CA LYS A 55 12.83 -20.68 -7.50
C LYS A 55 14.21 -20.63 -6.82
N LYS A 56 14.29 -20.72 -5.49
CA LYS A 56 15.57 -20.63 -4.74
C LYS A 56 16.28 -21.97 -4.49
N SER A 57 15.80 -23.11 -4.98
CA SER A 57 16.45 -24.40 -4.70
C SER A 57 16.40 -25.40 -5.85
N SER A 58 17.13 -25.12 -6.92
CA SER A 58 17.63 -26.17 -7.82
C SER A 58 18.77 -25.63 -8.68
N LYS A 59 19.87 -25.18 -8.06
CA LYS A 59 21.15 -25.07 -8.78
C LYS A 59 21.78 -26.47 -8.79
N PRO A 60 21.98 -27.11 -9.95
CA PRO A 60 22.80 -28.31 -10.02
C PRO A 60 24.22 -27.91 -9.61
N LYS A 61 24.84 -28.66 -8.69
CA LYS A 61 26.26 -28.49 -8.36
C LYS A 61 27.06 -28.70 -9.66
N ARG A 62 27.60 -27.62 -10.25
CA ARG A 62 28.53 -27.67 -11.37
C ARG A 62 29.77 -28.45 -10.95
N LYS A 63 29.91 -29.70 -11.39
CA LYS A 63 31.20 -30.39 -11.45
C LYS A 63 31.92 -29.91 -12.71
N HIS A 64 33.13 -29.39 -12.53
CA HIS A 64 34.03 -29.09 -13.63
C HIS A 64 34.51 -30.40 -14.27
N GLN A 65 34.24 -30.60 -15.56
CA GLN A 65 35.14 -31.36 -16.43
C GLN A 65 34.97 -30.93 -17.89
N ARG A 66 36.09 -30.88 -18.58
CA ARG A 66 36.37 -30.22 -19.86
C ARG A 66 36.20 -31.20 -21.04
N ASN A 67 35.82 -30.61 -22.18
CA ASN A 67 36.07 -30.99 -23.59
C ASN A 67 35.00 -31.80 -24.37
N ASN A 68 34.42 -31.06 -25.33
CA ASN A 68 34.09 -31.31 -26.75
C ASN A 68 33.84 -32.76 -27.24
N ASP A 69 32.66 -33.04 -27.83
CA ASP A 69 32.41 -33.06 -29.28
C ASP A 69 31.00 -33.60 -29.63
N SER A 70 30.52 -33.19 -30.81
CA SER A 70 29.42 -33.70 -31.69
C SER A 70 27.93 -33.58 -31.31
N GLU A 71 27.29 -32.62 -31.99
CA GLU A 71 26.17 -32.75 -32.95
C GLU A 71 24.76 -33.27 -32.55
N ASP A 72 23.81 -32.36 -32.81
CA ASP A 72 22.55 -32.52 -33.55
C ASP A 72 21.27 -33.01 -32.84
N SER A 73 20.32 -32.10 -32.63
CA SER A 73 19.04 -32.13 -33.36
C SER A 73 18.19 -30.90 -33.03
N ASP A 74 17.66 -30.31 -34.10
CA ASP A 74 16.76 -29.16 -34.22
C ASP A 74 15.59 -29.10 -33.22
N ASP A 75 15.26 -27.87 -32.82
CA ASP A 75 13.87 -27.40 -32.84
C ASP A 75 13.83 -25.87 -33.03
N GLU A 76 13.01 -25.48 -34.00
CA GLU A 76 12.95 -24.22 -34.72
C GLU A 76 12.45 -23.03 -33.85
N ILE A 77 13.05 -21.87 -34.08
CA ILE A 77 12.87 -20.62 -33.33
C ILE A 77 11.52 -19.95 -33.69
N ILE A 78 10.76 -19.50 -32.69
CA ILE A 78 9.87 -18.33 -32.87
C ILE A 78 10.32 -17.22 -31.92
N ASN A 79 11.01 -16.25 -32.52
CA ASN A 79 11.36 -14.96 -31.94
C ASN A 79 10.08 -14.20 -31.59
N VAL A 80 9.85 -13.97 -30.30
CA VAL A 80 9.03 -12.85 -29.84
C VAL A 80 9.99 -11.91 -29.15
N ASP A 81 10.26 -10.79 -29.81
CA ASP A 81 10.99 -9.64 -29.30
C ASP A 81 10.41 -9.25 -27.94
N VAL A 82 11.05 -9.72 -26.87
CA VAL A 82 10.90 -9.13 -25.55
C VAL A 82 12.19 -8.37 -25.33
N GLU A 83 12.17 -7.06 -25.58
CA GLU A 83 13.05 -6.11 -24.91
C GLU A 83 12.77 -6.22 -23.40
N ILE A 84 13.31 -7.26 -22.79
CA ILE A 84 13.58 -7.30 -21.36
C ILE A 84 14.79 -6.40 -21.22
N ASP A 85 14.56 -5.14 -20.90
CA ASP A 85 15.60 -4.23 -20.43
C ASP A 85 16.34 -4.92 -19.29
N GLU A 86 17.51 -5.48 -19.64
CA GLU A 86 18.50 -6.01 -18.72
C GLU A 86 18.98 -4.85 -17.86
N LYS A 87 18.35 -4.66 -16.71
CA LYS A 87 18.97 -4.08 -15.50
C LYS A 87 17.99 -4.10 -14.33
N ASP A 88 18.12 -5.12 -13.50
CA ASP A 88 18.19 -4.91 -12.05
C ASP A 88 18.71 -6.20 -11.39
N GLU A 89 19.97 -6.54 -11.68
CA GLU A 89 20.87 -7.02 -10.63
C GLU A 89 21.25 -5.82 -9.74
N LYS A 90 20.27 -5.21 -9.05
CA LYS A 90 20.57 -4.31 -7.93
C LYS A 90 20.55 -5.12 -6.65
N ASP A 91 21.74 -5.62 -6.36
CA ASP A 91 22.35 -5.82 -5.04
C ASP A 91 21.35 -6.04 -3.88
N ASP A 92 21.19 -7.29 -3.44
CA ASP A 92 20.51 -7.66 -2.17
C ASP A 92 21.06 -6.87 -0.95
N LYS A 93 22.26 -6.27 -1.07
CA LYS A 93 22.87 -5.38 -0.07
C LYS A 93 22.13 -4.05 0.09
N ASP A 94 21.70 -3.42 -1.01
CA ASP A 94 21.01 -2.13 -0.98
C ASP A 94 19.67 -2.24 -0.23
N GLU A 95 18.97 -3.39 -0.33
CA GLU A 95 17.70 -3.58 0.39
C GLU A 95 17.89 -3.72 1.92
N LYS A 96 19.03 -4.26 2.35
CA LYS A 96 19.36 -4.41 3.78
C LYS A 96 19.69 -3.05 4.40
N ASP A 97 20.55 -2.28 3.74
CA ASP A 97 20.95 -0.95 4.21
C ASP A 97 19.74 0.01 4.26
N ASP A 98 18.81 -0.09 3.30
CA ASP A 98 17.55 0.66 3.29
C ASP A 98 16.61 0.31 4.47
N LYS A 99 16.65 -0.94 4.97
CA LYS A 99 15.83 -1.36 6.13
C LYS A 99 16.41 -0.81 7.41
N ASP A 100 17.72 -0.89 7.59
CA ASP A 100 18.42 -0.40 8.77
C ASP A 100 18.30 1.14 8.85
N ALA A 101 18.49 1.84 7.73
CA ALA A 101 18.31 3.28 7.65
C ALA A 101 16.86 3.71 7.99
N ARG A 102 15.84 2.96 7.55
CA ARG A 102 14.44 3.21 7.90
C ARG A 102 14.15 3.00 9.39
N MET A 103 14.80 2.03 10.01
CA MET A 103 14.66 1.77 11.45
C MET A 103 15.29 2.89 12.27
N GLU A 104 16.48 3.34 11.89
CA GLU A 104 17.16 4.47 12.55
C GLU A 104 16.42 5.79 12.33
N MET A 105 15.95 6.04 11.12
CA MET A 105 15.09 7.20 10.84
C MET A 105 13.82 7.18 11.72
N LYS A 106 13.23 6.00 11.94
CA LYS A 106 12.05 5.84 12.80
C LYS A 106 12.37 6.08 14.28
N THR A 107 13.57 5.76 14.77
CA THR A 107 13.97 6.06 16.16
C THR A 107 14.20 7.55 16.34
N ILE A 108 14.91 8.20 15.40
CA ILE A 108 15.12 9.65 15.40
C ILE A 108 13.78 10.39 15.38
N LEU A 109 12.85 10.00 14.50
CA LEU A 109 11.52 10.61 14.42
C LEU A 109 10.70 10.51 15.70
N LYS A 110 11.00 9.58 16.63
CA LYS A 110 10.29 9.50 17.92
C LYS A 110 10.79 10.51 18.94
N THR A 111 12.04 10.94 18.82
CA THR A 111 12.70 11.87 19.76
C THR A 111 12.70 13.30 19.25
N MET A 112 12.29 13.53 18.00
CA MET A 112 12.18 14.86 17.41
C MET A 112 11.06 15.68 18.08
N PRO A 113 11.21 17.00 18.17
CA PRO A 113 10.19 17.88 18.73
C PRO A 113 8.92 17.88 17.88
N ALA A 114 7.76 18.11 18.52
CA ALA A 114 6.44 18.07 17.89
C ALA A 114 6.26 19.00 16.67
N LYS A 115 7.10 20.03 16.51
CA LYS A 115 7.12 20.88 15.30
C LYS A 115 7.40 20.09 14.01
N PHE A 116 7.99 18.90 14.14
CA PHE A 116 8.28 18.00 13.03
C PHE A 116 7.27 16.86 12.88
N ASP A 117 6.21 16.82 13.70
CA ASP A 117 5.19 15.80 13.59
C ASP A 117 4.37 16.00 12.32
N LEU A 118 4.40 14.98 11.46
CA LEU A 118 3.56 14.94 10.27
C LEU A 118 2.10 14.72 10.66
N ASP A 119 1.21 15.43 9.98
CA ASP A 119 -0.23 15.22 10.08
C ASP A 119 -0.62 13.94 9.33
N TYR A 120 -0.98 12.91 10.11
CA TYR A 120 -1.38 11.60 9.61
C TYR A 120 -2.85 11.53 9.14
N ASP A 121 -3.66 12.54 9.44
CA ASP A 121 -5.03 12.63 8.92
C ASP A 121 -5.00 13.07 7.46
N GLN A 122 -3.98 13.84 7.09
CA GLN A 122 -3.75 14.30 5.73
C GLN A 122 -2.85 13.38 4.89
N THR A 123 -2.75 13.67 3.60
CA THR A 123 -1.83 12.98 2.69
C THR A 123 -0.40 13.46 2.92
N PHE A 124 0.58 12.63 2.55
CA PHE A 124 2.00 13.00 2.68
C PHE A 124 2.39 14.23 1.84
N MET A 125 1.55 14.60 0.86
CA MET A 125 1.75 15.72 -0.06
C MET A 125 0.84 16.91 0.28
N SER A 126 0.17 16.93 1.44
CA SER A 126 -0.61 18.10 1.87
C SER A 126 0.29 19.31 2.09
N LYS A 127 -0.27 20.51 2.01
CA LYS A 127 0.48 21.77 2.20
C LYS A 127 1.23 21.77 3.55
N THR A 128 0.52 21.44 4.63
CA THR A 128 1.08 21.31 5.98
C THR A 128 2.25 20.33 6.03
N ASN A 129 2.08 19.11 5.50
CA ASN A 129 3.14 18.11 5.51
C ASN A 129 4.30 18.47 4.59
N VAL A 130 4.07 19.17 3.48
CA VAL A 130 5.14 19.68 2.61
C VAL A 130 6.02 20.69 3.34
N ASP A 131 5.42 21.61 4.09
CA ASP A 131 6.18 22.61 4.85
C ASP A 131 6.97 21.96 5.99
N ILE A 132 6.37 21.00 6.71
CA ILE A 132 7.08 20.22 7.74
C ILE A 132 8.25 19.43 7.13
N LYS A 133 8.05 18.73 6.01
CA LYS A 133 9.10 17.95 5.33
C LYS A 133 10.30 18.79 4.92
N LYS A 134 10.08 20.00 4.40
CA LYS A 134 11.16 20.92 4.00
C LYS A 134 12.09 21.23 5.16
N GLN A 135 11.57 21.30 6.38
CA GLN A 135 12.36 21.54 7.59
C GLN A 135 12.91 20.24 8.20
N LEU A 136 12.12 19.15 8.15
CA LEU A 136 12.45 17.87 8.75
C LEU A 136 13.56 17.12 8.01
N ILE A 137 13.53 17.07 6.67
CA ILE A 137 14.50 16.26 5.91
C ILE A 137 15.95 16.74 6.13
N PRO A 138 16.26 18.05 6.14
CA PRO A 138 17.60 18.52 6.50
C PRO A 138 18.07 18.08 7.90
N GLU A 139 17.18 18.08 8.90
CA GLU A 139 17.51 17.62 10.25
C GLU A 139 17.72 16.10 10.33
N LEU A 140 16.94 15.34 9.56
CA LEU A 140 17.16 13.90 9.40
C LEU A 140 18.49 13.60 8.69
N MET A 141 18.85 14.36 7.66
CA MET A 141 20.14 14.23 6.99
C MET A 141 21.29 14.43 7.96
N LYS A 142 21.24 15.47 8.81
CA LYS A 142 22.26 15.72 9.83
C LYS A 142 22.35 14.58 10.85
N SER A 143 21.20 14.09 11.31
CA SER A 143 21.13 13.05 12.34
C SER A 143 21.59 11.68 11.83
N LEU A 144 21.34 11.39 10.55
CA LEU A 144 21.71 10.12 9.91
C LEU A 144 23.12 10.11 9.31
N LYS A 145 23.73 11.27 9.06
CA LYS A 145 25.07 11.41 8.43
C LYS A 145 26.17 10.54 9.06
N PRO A 146 26.20 10.26 10.38
CA PRO A 146 27.22 9.38 10.95
C PRO A 146 27.15 7.94 10.44
N ASN A 147 25.94 7.44 10.15
CA ASN A 147 25.69 6.04 9.84
C ASN A 147 25.27 5.82 8.38
N PHE A 148 24.67 6.83 7.74
CA PHE A 148 24.10 6.73 6.40
C PHE A 148 24.29 8.03 5.60
N ASN A 149 24.98 7.93 4.46
CA ASN A 149 25.11 9.02 3.48
C ASN A 149 23.92 9.01 2.50
N SER A 150 22.75 9.42 3.00
CA SER A 150 21.50 9.37 2.23
C SER A 150 21.17 10.69 1.53
N THR A 151 20.76 10.61 0.27
CA THR A 151 20.24 11.76 -0.50
C THR A 151 18.86 12.19 0.02
N TYR A 152 18.52 13.46 -0.14
CA TYR A 152 17.21 14.02 0.14
C TYR A 152 16.06 13.16 -0.42
N ASP A 153 16.18 12.67 -1.66
CA ASP A 153 15.17 11.83 -2.31
C ASP A 153 15.01 10.46 -1.65
N LYS A 154 16.12 9.83 -1.24
CA LYS A 154 16.08 8.55 -0.52
C LYS A 154 15.36 8.71 0.82
N LEU A 155 15.72 9.75 1.58
CA LEU A 155 15.05 10.07 2.84
C LEU A 155 13.57 10.40 2.65
N THR A 156 13.22 11.12 1.59
CA THR A 156 11.83 11.43 1.26
C THR A 156 11.03 10.15 0.98
N LYS A 157 11.59 9.21 0.21
CA LYS A 157 10.95 7.90 -0.07
C LYS A 157 10.77 7.07 1.20
N TRP A 158 11.80 7.01 2.06
CA TRP A 158 11.72 6.32 3.34
C TRP A 158 10.70 6.95 4.28
N LEU A 159 10.67 8.29 4.38
CA LEU A 159 9.69 9.03 5.16
C LEU A 159 8.26 8.78 4.66
N MET A 160 8.06 8.76 3.35
CA MET A 160 6.76 8.45 2.73
C MET A 160 6.29 7.04 3.08
N SER A 161 7.20 6.06 3.05
CA SER A 161 6.91 4.67 3.45
C SER A 161 6.49 4.58 4.92
N LEU A 162 7.25 5.22 5.81
CA LEU A 162 6.93 5.30 7.25
C LEU A 162 5.59 5.99 7.51
N HIS A 163 5.32 7.10 6.80
CA HIS A 163 4.07 7.83 6.91
C HIS A 163 2.87 6.97 6.49
N LYS A 164 2.96 6.30 5.33
CA LYS A 164 1.91 5.40 4.85
C LYS A 164 1.62 4.29 5.86
N SER A 165 2.67 3.65 6.40
CA SER A 165 2.53 2.58 7.40
C SER A 165 1.85 3.07 8.68
N ARG A 166 2.27 4.22 9.22
CA ARG A 166 1.66 4.82 10.42
C ARG A 166 0.21 5.23 10.18
N ARG A 167 -0.09 5.88 9.06
CA ARG A 167 -1.44 6.31 8.68
C ARG A 167 -2.40 5.14 8.58
N VAL A 168 -2.01 4.05 7.90
CA VAL A 168 -2.82 2.83 7.83
C VAL A 168 -3.15 2.32 9.24
N ARG A 169 -2.15 2.24 10.13
CA ARG A 169 -2.34 1.80 11.51
C ARG A 169 -3.29 2.70 12.31
N ILE A 170 -3.22 4.02 12.12
CA ILE A 170 -4.12 4.98 12.79
C ILE A 170 -5.55 4.77 12.30
N ILE A 171 -5.74 4.63 10.98
CA ILE A 171 -7.06 4.40 10.37
C ILE A 171 -7.68 3.08 10.84
N THR A 172 -6.90 1.98 10.87
CA THR A 172 -7.42 0.67 11.32
C THR A 172 -7.84 0.72 12.79
N ARG A 173 -7.01 1.30 13.67
CA ARG A 173 -7.35 1.46 15.09
C ARG A 173 -8.60 2.31 15.31
N ARG A 174 -8.77 3.40 14.54
CA ARG A 174 -9.99 4.22 14.62
C ARG A 174 -11.24 3.44 14.20
N ARG A 175 -11.13 2.59 13.17
CA ARG A 175 -12.22 1.71 12.74
C ARG A 175 -12.56 0.66 13.78
N GLU A 176 -11.55 -0.01 14.35
CA GLU A 176 -11.72 -0.98 15.42
C GLU A 176 -12.42 -0.35 16.64
N ASN A 177 -11.96 0.83 17.07
CA ASN A 177 -12.59 1.56 18.17
C ASN A 177 -14.04 1.96 17.86
N SER A 178 -14.33 2.38 16.62
CA SER A 178 -15.69 2.70 16.18
C SER A 178 -16.61 1.47 16.23
N ILE A 179 -16.14 0.32 15.75
CA ILE A 179 -16.88 -0.96 15.79
C ILE A 179 -17.15 -1.38 17.25
N VAL A 180 -16.12 -1.35 18.11
CA VAL A 180 -16.28 -1.67 19.54
C VAL A 180 -17.30 -0.75 20.20
N THR A 181 -17.25 0.54 19.89
CA THR A 181 -18.19 1.54 20.42
C THR A 181 -19.63 1.20 19.99
N ILE A 182 -19.86 0.91 18.71
CA ILE A 182 -21.18 0.53 18.18
C ILE A 182 -21.70 -0.75 18.86
N VAL A 183 -20.85 -1.77 19.01
CA VAL A 183 -21.23 -3.04 19.66
C VAL A 183 -21.64 -2.83 21.12
N ILE A 184 -20.88 -2.03 21.89
CA ILE A 184 -21.21 -1.71 23.29
C ILE A 184 -22.56 -0.98 23.38
N TYR A 185 -22.80 0.03 22.54
CA TYR A 185 -24.08 0.75 22.55
C TYR A 185 -25.26 -0.14 22.15
N THR A 186 -25.05 -1.14 21.29
CA THR A 186 -26.09 -2.09 20.88
C THR A 186 -26.42 -3.10 21.98
N GLN A 187 -25.44 -3.49 22.83
CA GLN A 187 -25.65 -4.45 23.93
C GLN A 187 -26.20 -3.81 25.21
N MET A 188 -26.01 -2.51 25.42
CA MET A 188 -26.47 -1.79 26.61
C MET A 188 -27.86 -1.14 26.44
N GLY A 189 -28.46 -1.22 25.25
CA GLY A 189 -29.71 -0.55 24.88
C GLY A 189 -30.91 -1.49 24.65
N GLY A 190 -30.90 -2.69 25.23
CA GLY A 190 -31.99 -3.67 25.15
C GLY A 190 -32.69 -3.87 26.49
#